data_AF-A0A933KID3-F1
#
_entry.id   AF-A0A933KID3-F1
#
_cell.length_a   1.000
_cell.length_b   1.000
_cell.length_c   1.000
_cell.angle_alpha   90.00
_cell.angle_beta   90.00
_cell.angle_gamma   90.00
#
_symmetry.space_group_name_H-M   'P 1'
#
loop_
_entity.id
_entity.type
_entity.pdbx_description
1 polymer ?
#
loop_
_entity_poly.entity_id
_entity_poly.type
_entity_poly.pdbx_seq_one_letter_code
_entity_poly.pdbx_strand_id
1 'polypeptide(L)'
;MDRDGACKVVLNGLGVTFGVVGLAFLLAPDQVIALLNWTGRLLGSFAEVPASEQRLWVSLSFAYMSVVTALALLAASDPRRYLHLLPILALGKITSSLSGLGFYLVSRPAFAYLATFVVDGAIVLVVMGCYLHFRQEVTAVAG
;
A
#
# COMPACT_ATOMS: atom_id res chain seq x y z
N MET A 1 -3.16 -24.15 -5.86
CA MET A 1 -2.04 -23.18 -6.01
C MET A 1 -1.13 -23.39 -4.82
N ASP A 2 0.16 -23.58 -5.07
CA ASP A 2 1.20 -23.64 -4.04
C ASP A 2 1.37 -22.28 -3.35
N ARG A 3 1.96 -22.27 -2.15
CA ARG A 3 2.10 -21.05 -1.34
C ARG A 3 2.99 -20.01 -2.02
N ASP A 4 3.98 -20.46 -2.78
CA ASP A 4 4.87 -19.63 -3.60
C ASP A 4 4.09 -18.93 -4.72
N GLY A 5 3.31 -19.69 -5.48
CA GLY A 5 2.42 -19.15 -6.51
C GLY A 5 1.43 -18.13 -5.94
N ALA A 6 0.86 -18.40 -4.78
CA ALA A 6 -0.03 -17.46 -4.10
C ALA A 6 0.66 -16.14 -3.74
N CYS A 7 1.86 -16.20 -3.13
CA CYS A 7 2.63 -14.98 -2.82
C CYS A 7 2.99 -14.18 -4.07
N LYS A 8 3.39 -14.84 -5.16
CA LYS A 8 3.68 -14.16 -6.44
C LYS A 8 2.45 -13.47 -7.03
N VAL A 9 1.30 -14.13 -7.02
CA VAL A 9 0.03 -13.55 -7.50
C VAL A 9 -0.36 -12.35 -6.66
N VAL A 10 -0.25 -12.46 -5.34
CA VAL A 10 -0.56 -11.36 -4.42
C VAL A 10 0.38 -10.17 -4.62
N LEU A 11 1.70 -10.39 -4.69
CA LEU A 11 2.68 -9.32 -4.92
C LEU A 11 2.48 -8.65 -6.28
N ASN A 12 2.18 -9.41 -7.34
CA ASN A 12 1.83 -8.85 -8.64
C ASN A 12 0.55 -8.01 -8.56
N GLY A 13 -0.50 -8.55 -7.92
CA GLY A 13 -1.77 -7.84 -7.74
C GLY A 13 -1.58 -6.53 -6.98
N LEU A 14 -0.76 -6.53 -5.92
CA LEU A 14 -0.38 -5.33 -5.17
C LEU A 14 0.35 -4.33 -6.08
N GLY A 15 1.37 -4.77 -6.82
CA GLY A 15 2.12 -3.91 -7.73
C GLY A 15 1.24 -3.26 -8.79
N VAL A 16 0.39 -4.04 -9.46
CA VAL A 16 -0.58 -3.52 -10.43
C VAL A 16 -1.53 -2.52 -9.78
N THR A 17 -2.06 -2.85 -8.60
CA THR A 17 -2.98 -1.96 -7.87
C THR A 17 -2.30 -0.64 -7.49
N PHE A 18 -1.07 -0.67 -6.97
CA PHE A 18 -0.32 0.55 -6.65
C PHE A 18 -0.09 1.42 -7.87
N GLY A 19 0.26 0.82 -9.01
CA GLY A 19 0.45 1.54 -10.26
C GLY A 19 -0.84 2.20 -10.74
N VAL A 20 -1.95 1.46 -10.74
CA VAL A 20 -3.27 1.97 -11.14
C VAL A 20 -3.75 3.08 -10.21
N VAL A 21 -3.67 2.89 -8.90
CA VAL A 21 -4.06 3.91 -7.91
C VAL A 21 -3.16 5.13 -8.00
N GLY A 22 -1.85 4.95 -8.17
CA GLY A 22 -0.90 6.05 -8.38
C GLY A 22 -1.25 6.89 -9.61
N LEU A 23 -1.55 6.24 -10.75
CA LEU A 23 -1.98 6.92 -11.97
C LEU A 23 -3.33 7.62 -11.80
N ALA A 24 -4.29 6.97 -11.15
CA ALA A 24 -5.59 7.57 -10.86
C ALA A 24 -5.43 8.84 -10.01
N PHE A 25 -4.59 8.80 -8.98
CA PHE A 25 -4.33 9.96 -8.13
C PHE A 25 -3.56 11.07 -8.85
N LEU A 26 -2.66 10.73 -9.78
CA LEU A 26 -1.95 11.71 -10.60
C LEU A 26 -2.86 12.43 -11.59
N LEU A 27 -3.75 11.69 -12.26
CA LEU A 27 -4.61 12.21 -13.32
C LEU A 27 -5.90 12.85 -12.79
N ALA A 28 -6.41 12.33 -11.67
CA ALA A 28 -7.74 12.63 -11.14
C ALA A 28 -7.76 12.64 -9.59
N PRO A 29 -6.91 13.46 -8.92
CA PRO A 29 -6.76 13.43 -7.47
C PRO A 29 -8.08 13.76 -6.74
N ASP A 30 -8.81 14.75 -7.23
CA ASP A 30 -10.06 15.21 -6.61
C ASP A 30 -11.16 14.16 -6.73
N GLN A 31 -11.20 13.42 -7.83
CA GLN A 31 -12.16 12.32 -8.01
C GLN A 31 -11.86 11.16 -7.05
N VAL A 32 -10.58 10.86 -6.82
CA VAL A 32 -10.19 9.83 -5.84
C VAL A 32 -10.59 10.27 -4.43
N ILE A 33 -10.34 11.52 -4.05
CA ILE A 33 -10.75 12.06 -2.74
C ILE A 33 -12.29 12.07 -2.61
N ALA A 34 -13.01 12.47 -3.66
CA ALA A 34 -14.47 12.47 -3.66
C ALA A 34 -15.04 11.05 -3.48
N LEU A 35 -14.43 10.05 -4.10
CA LEU A 35 -14.81 8.64 -3.92
C LEU A 35 -14.54 8.16 -2.48
N LEU A 36 -13.41 8.54 -1.88
CA LEU A 36 -13.12 8.24 -0.48
C LEU A 36 -14.11 8.92 0.48
N ASN A 37 -14.47 10.18 0.24
CA ASN A 37 -15.47 10.86 1.04
C ASN A 37 -16.86 10.22 0.87
N TRP A 38 -17.22 9.82 -0.35
CA TRP A 38 -18.49 9.14 -0.62
C TRP A 38 -18.57 7.77 0.08
N THR A 39 -17.50 6.97 0.02
CA THR A 39 -17.44 5.70 0.76
C THR A 39 -17.47 5.92 2.27
N GLY A 40 -16.82 6.97 2.76
CA GLY A 40 -16.94 7.44 4.15
C GLY A 40 -18.40 7.69 4.54
N ARG A 41 -19.13 8.48 3.75
CA ARG A 41 -20.56 8.77 4.01
C ARG A 41 -21.45 7.53 4.01
N LEU A 42 -21.15 6.53 3.18
CA LEU A 42 -21.89 5.26 3.16
C LEU A 42 -21.64 4.40 4.41
N LEU A 43 -20.41 4.42 4.92
CA LEU A 43 -20.01 3.60 6.07
C LEU A 43 -20.25 4.28 7.42
N GLY A 44 -20.50 5.60 7.43
CA GLY A 44 -20.85 6.35 8.63
C GLY A 44 -20.76 7.87 8.47
N SER A 45 -20.85 8.59 9.59
CA SER A 45 -20.71 10.05 9.63
C SER A 45 -19.25 10.48 9.77
N PHE A 46 -18.40 10.09 8.83
CA PHE A 46 -16.98 10.49 8.82
C PHE A 46 -16.80 11.94 8.35
N ALA A 47 -15.75 12.60 8.84
CA ALA A 47 -15.37 13.91 8.33
C ALA A 47 -14.83 13.81 6.90
N GLU A 48 -15.06 14.84 6.10
CA GLU A 48 -14.56 14.91 4.72
C GLU A 48 -13.13 15.44 4.67
N VAL A 49 -12.32 14.85 3.79
CA VAL A 49 -11.01 15.40 3.43
C VAL A 49 -11.20 16.41 2.31
N PRO A 50 -10.67 17.64 2.43
CA PRO A 50 -10.74 18.62 1.35
C PRO A 50 -9.96 18.15 0.11
N ALA A 51 -10.35 18.67 -1.06
CA ALA A 51 -9.66 18.43 -2.32
C ALA A 51 -8.16 18.82 -2.24
N SER A 52 -7.32 18.14 -3.02
CA SER A 52 -5.87 18.36 -2.97
C SER A 52 -5.49 19.54 -3.86
N GLU A 53 -5.57 20.76 -3.32
CA GLU A 53 -5.23 21.98 -4.08
C GLU A 53 -3.73 22.08 -4.43
N GLN A 54 -2.88 21.28 -3.77
CA GLN A 54 -1.44 21.40 -3.83
C GLN A 54 -0.80 20.28 -4.67
N ARG A 55 -0.49 20.60 -5.93
CA ARG A 55 0.14 19.69 -6.91
C ARG A 55 1.46 19.06 -6.44
N LEU A 56 2.17 19.70 -5.50
CA LEU A 56 3.38 19.15 -4.89
C LEU A 56 3.10 17.81 -4.19
N TRP A 57 2.04 17.72 -3.38
CA TRP A 57 1.71 16.49 -2.66
C TRP A 57 1.25 15.40 -3.61
N VAL A 58 0.50 15.75 -4.66
CA VAL A 58 0.12 14.79 -5.71
C VAL A 58 1.37 14.18 -6.37
N SER A 59 2.36 15.00 -6.69
CA SER A 59 3.64 14.55 -7.26
C SER A 59 4.39 13.60 -6.30
N LEU A 60 4.48 13.96 -5.01
CA LEU A 60 5.13 13.13 -3.99
C LEU A 60 4.39 11.79 -3.78
N SER A 61 3.07 11.81 -3.73
CA SER A 61 2.25 10.60 -3.63
C SER A 61 2.44 9.69 -4.84
N PHE A 62 2.48 10.26 -6.05
CA PHE A 62 2.73 9.50 -7.27
C PHE A 62 4.14 8.88 -7.30
N ALA A 63 5.16 9.65 -6.90
CA ALA A 63 6.53 9.14 -6.80
C ALA A 63 6.61 7.96 -5.82
N TYR A 64 5.99 8.08 -4.64
CA TYR A 64 5.91 6.99 -3.67
C TYR A 64 5.19 5.76 -4.25
N MET A 65 4.04 5.94 -4.89
CA MET A 65 3.28 4.84 -5.53
C MET A 65 4.10 4.13 -6.61
N SER A 66 4.90 4.88 -7.38
CA SER A 66 5.80 4.31 -8.39
C SER A 66 6.88 3.42 -7.75
N VAL A 67 7.46 3.85 -6.64
CA VAL A 67 8.47 3.06 -5.89
C VAL A 67 7.86 1.77 -5.36
N VAL A 68 6.74 1.83 -4.64
CA VAL A 68 6.13 0.62 -4.06
C VAL A 68 5.61 -0.34 -5.14
N THR A 69 5.18 0.19 -6.30
CA THR A 69 4.84 -0.60 -7.49
C THR A 69 6.05 -1.39 -7.97
N ALA A 70 7.18 -0.72 -8.19
CA ALA A 70 8.41 -1.36 -8.65
C ALA A 70 8.90 -2.43 -7.66
N LEU A 71 8.89 -2.13 -6.36
CA LEU A 71 9.28 -3.08 -5.32
C LEU A 71 8.39 -4.34 -5.34
N ALA A 72 7.07 -4.17 -5.45
CA ALA A 72 6.12 -5.27 -5.48
C ALA A 72 6.31 -6.16 -6.72
N LEU A 73 6.43 -5.56 -7.91
CA LEU A 73 6.59 -6.29 -9.17
C LEU A 73 7.95 -7.00 -9.27
N LEU A 74 9.04 -6.35 -8.84
CA LEU A 74 10.36 -6.98 -8.78
C LEU A 74 10.34 -8.18 -7.82
N ALA A 75 9.80 -8.00 -6.61
CA ALA A 75 9.66 -9.09 -5.66
C ALA A 75 8.75 -10.22 -6.17
N ALA A 76 7.71 -9.91 -6.95
CA ALA A 76 6.85 -10.92 -7.55
C ALA A 76 7.55 -11.73 -8.67
N SER A 77 8.44 -11.07 -9.43
CA SER A 77 9.16 -11.71 -10.56
C SER A 77 10.11 -12.82 -10.09
N ASP A 78 10.86 -12.57 -9.02
CA ASP A 78 11.77 -13.54 -8.40
C ASP A 78 11.85 -13.28 -6.89
N PRO A 79 10.93 -13.89 -6.11
CA PRO A 79 10.84 -13.64 -4.67
C PRO A 79 12.07 -14.06 -3.87
N ARG A 80 12.85 -15.03 -4.37
CA ARG A 80 14.05 -15.52 -3.68
C ARG A 80 15.21 -14.56 -3.90
N ARG A 81 15.40 -14.09 -5.13
CA ARG A 81 16.44 -13.09 -5.45
C ARG A 81 16.17 -11.74 -4.82
N TYR A 82 14.91 -11.29 -4.82
CA TYR A 82 14.50 -9.96 -4.38
C TYR A 82 13.85 -9.93 -3.00
N LEU A 83 14.08 -10.97 -2.18
CA LEU A 83 13.48 -11.12 -0.86
C LEU A 83 13.70 -9.89 0.05
N HIS A 84 14.88 -9.28 -0.04
CA HIS A 84 15.28 -8.10 0.72
C HIS A 84 14.45 -6.83 0.40
N LEU A 85 13.71 -6.81 -0.72
CA LEU A 85 12.83 -5.70 -1.08
C LEU A 85 11.51 -5.71 -0.29
N LEU A 86 11.05 -6.88 0.19
CA LEU A 86 9.77 -7.00 0.90
C LEU A 86 9.75 -6.22 2.23
N PRO A 87 10.80 -6.28 3.09
CA PRO A 87 10.85 -5.44 4.29
C PRO A 87 10.88 -3.94 3.99
N ILE A 88 11.50 -3.52 2.87
CA ILE A 88 11.54 -2.11 2.45
C ILE A 88 10.15 -1.64 2.02
N LEU A 89 9.43 -2.45 1.25
CA LEU A 89 8.04 -2.19 0.89
C LEU A 89 7.16 -2.13 2.13
N ALA A 90 7.32 -3.07 3.05
CA ALA A 90 6.59 -3.11 4.32
C ALA A 90 6.86 -1.86 5.15
N LEU A 91 8.11 -1.40 5.26
CA LEU A 91 8.46 -0.17 5.97
C LEU A 91 7.69 1.04 5.42
N GLY A 92 7.69 1.21 4.10
CA GLY A 92 6.94 2.28 3.46
C GLY A 92 5.45 2.23 3.78
N LYS A 93 4.86 1.03 3.84
CA LYS A 93 3.44 0.83 4.17
C LYS A 93 3.14 0.97 5.66
N ILE A 94 4.06 0.58 6.54
CA ILE A 94 3.96 0.83 8.00
C ILE A 94 3.90 2.34 8.26
N THR A 95 4.81 3.12 7.65
CA THR A 95 4.83 4.57 7.84
C THR A 95 3.53 5.22 7.37
N SER A 96 3.01 4.81 6.21
CA SER A 96 1.73 5.31 5.69
C SER A 96 0.53 4.88 6.56
N SER A 97 0.49 3.63 7.01
CA SER A 97 -0.55 3.12 7.92
C SER A 97 -0.56 3.86 9.26
N LEU A 98 0.59 4.02 9.90
CA LEU A 98 0.73 4.70 11.19
C LEU A 98 0.45 6.20 11.09
N SER A 99 0.90 6.86 10.02
CA SER A 99 0.57 8.27 9.79
C SER A 99 -0.92 8.47 9.52
N GLY A 100 -1.57 7.57 8.77
CA GLY A 100 -3.02 7.53 8.62
C GLY A 100 -3.73 7.44 9.97
N LEU A 101 -3.36 6.48 10.82
CA LEU A 101 -3.94 6.37 12.16
C LEU A 101 -3.68 7.63 13.01
N GLY A 102 -2.47 8.16 12.97
CA GLY A 102 -2.11 9.39 13.69
C GLY A 102 -2.98 10.59 13.26
N PHE A 103 -3.18 10.78 11.95
CA PHE A 103 -4.03 11.87 11.45
C PHE A 103 -5.50 11.66 11.78
N TYR A 104 -5.98 10.41 11.77
CA TYR A 104 -7.34 10.09 12.18
C TYR A 104 -7.60 10.48 13.64
N LEU A 105 -6.65 10.18 14.53
CA LEU A 105 -6.78 10.42 15.98
C LEU A 105 -6.55 11.88 16.38
N VAL A 106 -5.61 12.57 15.73
CA VAL A 106 -5.12 13.90 16.18
C VAL A 106 -5.64 15.05 15.33
N SER A 107 -5.90 14.83 14.05
CA SER A 107 -6.30 15.91 13.13
C SER A 107 -7.79 15.92 12.86
N ARG A 108 -8.29 14.91 12.15
CA ARG A 108 -9.70 14.78 11.79
C ARG A 108 -10.06 13.31 11.64
N PRO A 109 -11.20 12.85 12.19
CA PRO A 109 -11.68 11.49 12.02
C PRO A 109 -12.30 11.31 10.62
N ALA A 110 -11.46 11.45 9.59
CA ALA A 110 -11.85 11.29 8.21
C ALA A 110 -11.67 9.83 7.75
N PHE A 111 -12.63 9.34 6.96
CA PHE A 111 -12.61 7.95 6.51
C PHE A 111 -11.33 7.59 5.75
N ALA A 112 -10.82 8.52 4.92
CA ALA A 112 -9.60 8.31 4.15
C ALA A 112 -8.39 7.91 5.03
N TYR A 113 -8.24 8.51 6.21
CA TYR A 113 -7.13 8.21 7.12
C TYR A 113 -7.27 6.82 7.76
N LEU A 114 -8.50 6.45 8.16
CA LEU A 114 -8.79 5.13 8.68
C LEU A 114 -8.63 4.04 7.61
N ALA A 115 -9.09 4.32 6.39
CA ALA A 115 -8.93 3.44 5.24
C ALA A 115 -7.44 3.20 4.95
N THR A 116 -6.61 4.25 4.96
CA THR A 116 -5.15 4.11 4.82
C THR A 116 -4.56 3.23 5.92
N PHE A 117 -4.94 3.44 7.18
CA PHE A 117 -4.47 2.61 8.29
C PHE A 117 -4.77 1.12 8.06
N VAL A 118 -6.04 0.81 7.77
CA VAL A 118 -6.51 -0.57 7.60
C VAL A 118 -5.91 -1.23 6.36
N VAL A 119 -5.96 -0.56 5.21
CA VAL A 119 -5.49 -1.10 3.93
C VAL A 119 -3.98 -1.28 3.95
N ASP A 120 -3.21 -0.26 4.34
CA ASP A 120 -1.76 -0.38 4.38
C ASP A 120 -1.30 -1.34 5.49
N GLY A 121 -2.01 -1.40 6.62
CA GLY A 121 -1.77 -2.38 7.67
C GLY A 121 -1.96 -3.82 7.17
N ALA A 122 -3.04 -4.09 6.43
CA ALA A 122 -3.27 -5.40 5.81
C ALA A 122 -2.19 -5.75 4.78
N ILE A 123 -1.76 -4.78 3.97
CA ILE A 123 -0.65 -4.97 3.02
C ILE A 123 0.63 -5.37 3.75
N VAL A 124 0.96 -4.71 4.87
CA VAL A 124 2.15 -5.05 5.68
C VAL A 124 2.09 -6.49 6.15
N LEU A 125 0.95 -6.94 6.68
CA LEU A 125 0.79 -8.31 7.16
C LEU A 125 0.99 -9.33 6.04
N VAL A 126 0.41 -9.07 4.87
CA VAL A 126 0.53 -9.93 3.69
C VAL A 126 1.98 -9.99 3.18
N VAL A 127 2.62 -8.83 3.03
CA VAL A 127 4.00 -8.69 2.54
C VAL A 127 4.99 -9.37 3.48
N MET A 128 4.85 -9.14 4.79
CA MET A 128 5.69 -9.77 5.80
C MET A 128 5.43 -11.27 5.90
N GLY A 129 4.18 -11.71 5.72
CA GLY A 129 3.85 -13.13 5.61
C GLY A 129 4.58 -13.82 4.46
N CYS A 130 4.63 -13.20 3.28
CA CYS A 130 5.40 -13.72 2.15
C CYS A 130 6.92 -13.66 2.40
N TYR A 131 7.42 -12.60 3.05
CA TYR A 131 8.83 -12.51 3.43
C TYR A 131 9.26 -13.65 4.37
N LEU A 132 8.48 -13.91 5.42
CA LEU A 132 8.78 -14.99 6.37
C LEU A 132 8.74 -16.36 5.71
N HIS A 133 7.79 -16.59 4.80
CA HIS A 133 7.69 -17.83 4.03
C HIS A 133 8.95 -18.08 3.19
N PHE A 134 9.33 -17.14 2.31
CA PHE A 134 10.50 -17.31 1.46
C PHE A 134 11.83 -17.29 2.23
N ARG A 135 11.90 -16.57 3.36
CA ARG A 135 13.09 -16.57 4.22
C ARG A 135 13.38 -17.96 4.77
N GLN A 136 12.35 -18.69 5.22
CA GLN A 136 12.51 -20.05 5.74
C GLN A 136 13.09 -20.99 4.67
N GLU A 137 12.64 -20.87 3.43
CA GLU A 137 13.14 -21.67 2.31
C GLU A 137 14.60 -21.38 1.99
N VAL A 138 14.98 -20.10 1.92
CA VAL A 138 16.37 -19.69 1.64
C VAL A 138 17.31 -20.20 2.73
N THR A 139 16.89 -20.15 4.01
CA THR A 139 17.70 -20.70 5.10
C THR A 139 17.77 -22.22 5.12
N ALA A 140 16.70 -22.91 4.72
CA ALA A 140 16.66 -24.38 4.69
C ALA A 140 17.51 -24.99 3.58
N VAL A 141 17.71 -24.27 2.47
CA VAL A 141 18.57 -24.70 1.35
C VAL A 141 20.06 -24.44 1.63
N ALA A 142 20.37 -23.53 2.55
CA ALA A 142 21.74 -23.12 2.87
C ALA A 142 22.38 -23.91 4.04
N GLY A 143 21.61 -24.76 4.74
CA GLY A 143 22.08 -25.61 5.85
C GLY A 143 22.13 -27.07 5.45
#